data_AF-A0A0N5C0A5-F1
#
_entry.id   AF-A0A0N5C0A5-F1
#
_cell.length_a   1.000
_cell.length_b   1.000
_cell.length_c   1.000
_cell.angle_alpha   90.00
_cell.angle_beta   90.00
_cell.angle_gamma   90.00
#
_symmetry.space_group_name_H-M   'P 1'
#
loop_
_entity.id
_entity.type
_entity.pdbx_description
1 polymer ?
#
loop_
_entity_poly.entity_id
_entity_poly.type
_entity_poly.pdbx_seq_one_letter_code
_entity_poly.pdbx_strand_id
1 'polypeptide(L)' 'EADNVIAIIRKTHPKEPAIVRKFLVILKNRYGGRKTSYEQLEMIYQASTFTYTLIDHGKIE' A
#
# COMPACT_ATOMS: atom_id res chain seq x y z
N GLU A 1 -15.41 0.02 -18.09
CA GLU A 1 -14.80 -0.73 -16.96
C GLU A 1 -13.39 -0.19 -16.74
N ALA A 2 -12.90 -0.07 -15.50
CA ALA A 2 -11.56 0.46 -15.24
C ALA A 2 -10.47 -0.60 -15.52
N ASP A 3 -9.36 -0.20 -16.14
CA ASP A 3 -8.27 -1.13 -16.46
C ASP A 3 -7.43 -1.48 -15.23
N ASN A 4 -7.11 -0.47 -14.41
CA ASN A 4 -6.40 -0.64 -13.16
C ASN A 4 -7.24 -0.05 -12.04
N VAL A 5 -7.29 -0.73 -10.91
CA VAL A 5 -7.99 -0.27 -9.71
C VAL A 5 -7.01 -0.36 -8.56
N ILE A 6 -6.75 0.78 -7.93
CA ILE A 6 -5.80 0.91 -6.84
C ILE A 6 -6.52 1.60 -5.68
N ALA A 7 -6.26 1.14 -4.46
CA ALA A 7 -6.82 1.72 -3.25
C ALA A 7 -5.68 2.07 -2.28
N ILE A 8 -5.90 3.13 -1.49
CA ILE A 8 -5.07 3.45 -0.34
C ILE A 8 -5.86 3.10 0.90
N ILE A 9 -5.37 2.14 1.67
CA ILE A 9 -5.97 1.77 2.96
C ILE A 9 -5.16 2.39 4.09
N ARG A 10 -5.85 2.75 5.18
CA ARG A 10 -5.21 3.23 6.42
C ARG A 10 -5.51 2.24 7.53
N LYS A 11 -4.48 1.82 8.26
CA LYS A 11 -4.62 0.91 9.39
C LYS A 11 -3.95 1.50 10.61
N THR A 12 -4.68 1.56 11.71
CA THR A 12 -4.13 1.95 13.00
C THR A 12 -3.31 0.80 13.58
N HIS A 13 -2.22 1.12 14.28
CA HIS A 13 -1.46 0.09 14.98
C HIS A 13 -2.31 -0.51 16.11
N PRO A 14 -2.40 -1.86 16.25
CA PRO A 14 -3.30 -2.49 17.20
C PRO A 14 -3.07 -2.07 18.66
N LYS A 15 -1.83 -1.75 19.03
CA LYS A 15 -1.44 -1.35 20.39
C LYS A 15 -1.26 0.17 20.54
N GLU A 16 -1.16 0.89 19.44
CA GLU A 16 -0.85 2.33 19.43
C GLU A 16 -1.71 3.05 18.38
N PRO A 17 -2.99 3.34 18.67
CA PRO A 17 -3.93 3.85 17.68
C PRO A 17 -3.52 5.19 17.04
N ALA A 18 -2.65 5.96 17.70
CA ALA A 18 -2.06 7.18 17.16
C ALA A 18 -1.15 6.93 15.94
N ILE A 19 -0.60 5.72 15.81
CA ILE A 19 0.21 5.31 14.66
C ILE A 19 -0.72 4.82 13.57
N VAL A 20 -0.81 5.58 12.47
CA VAL A 20 -1.59 5.23 11.29
C VAL A 20 -0.65 4.88 10.15
N ARG A 21 -0.71 3.63 9.68
CA ARG A 21 0.03 3.16 8.51
C ARG A 21 -0.84 3.24 7.26
N LYS A 22 -0.24 3.58 6.13
CA LYS A 22 -0.90 3.61 4.82
C LYS A 22 -0.39 2.44 3.99
N PHE A 23 -1.28 1.79 3.25
CA PHE A 23 -0.88 0.73 2.32
C PHE A 23 -1.52 0.95 0.96
N LEU A 24 -0.76 0.63 -0.09
CA LEU A 24 -1.23 0.62 -1.46
C LEU A 24 -1.76 -0.78 -1.78
N VAL A 25 -2.99 -0.87 -2.26
CA VAL A 25 -3.62 -2.14 -2.65
C VAL A 25 -3.95 -2.09 -4.13
N ILE A 26 -3.38 -3.01 -4.90
CA ILE A 26 -3.69 -3.18 -6.32
C ILE A 26 -4.83 -4.19 -6.43
N LEU A 27 -6.05 -3.69 -6.61
CA LEU A 27 -7.28 -4.50 -6.70
C LEU A 27 -7.49 -5.08 -8.11
N LYS A 28 -7.09 -4.32 -9.13
CA LYS A 28 -7.10 -4.76 -10.53
C LYS A 28 -5.87 -4.22 -11.24
N ASN A 29 -5.22 -5.08 -12.02
CA ASN A 29 -4.16 -4.71 -12.93
C ASN A 29 -4.34 -5.47 -14.24
N ARG A 30 -4.73 -4.78 -15.32
CA ARG A 30 -5.05 -5.41 -16.61
C ARG A 30 -3.82 -6.01 -17.30
N TYR A 31 -2.63 -5.45 -17.09
CA TYR A 31 -1.44 -5.75 -17.90
C TYR A 31 -0.32 -6.46 -17.13
N GLY A 32 -0.42 -6.57 -15.80
CA GLY A 32 0.61 -7.20 -14.96
C GLY A 32 0.13 -8.38 -14.12
N GLY A 33 -1.19 -8.66 -14.07
CA GLY A 33 -1.79 -9.79 -13.33
C GLY A 33 -1.64 -9.75 -11.80
N ARG A 34 -0.70 -8.97 -11.26
CA ARG A 34 -0.45 -8.86 -9.83
C ARG A 34 -1.56 -8.07 -9.15
N LYS A 35 -2.32 -8.78 -8.31
CA LYS A 35 -3.05 -8.20 -7.19
C LYS A 35 -2.18 -8.31 -5.97
N THR A 36 -2.19 -7.31 -5.11
CA THR A 36 -1.47 -7.37 -3.83
C THR A 36 -2.43 -7.86 -2.75
N SER A 37 -1.94 -8.68 -1.83
CA SER A 37 -2.68 -8.95 -0.59
C SER A 37 -2.77 -7.66 0.25
N TYR A 38 -3.67 -7.67 1.24
CA TYR A 38 -3.74 -6.59 2.20
C TYR A 38 -2.37 -6.44 2.91
N GLU A 39 -1.91 -5.19 3.02
CA GLU A 39 -0.68 -4.80 3.75
C GLU A 39 0.66 -5.16 3.10
N GLN A 40 0.68 -5.61 1.84
CA GLN A 40 1.94 -5.95 1.15
C GLN A 40 2.79 -4.71 0.79
N LEU A 41 2.18 -3.64 0.28
CA LEU A 41 2.90 -2.43 -0.11
C LEU A 41 2.63 -1.31 0.90
N GLU A 42 3.55 -1.09 1.83
CA GLU A 42 3.44 0.01 2.81
C GLU A 42 3.87 1.34 2.18
N MET A 43 3.13 2.41 2.49
CA MET A 43 3.38 3.76 2.01
C MET A 43 3.83 4.66 3.17
N ILE A 44 5.07 5.13 3.13
CA ILE A 44 5.61 6.08 4.10
C ILE A 44 5.67 7.47 3.47
N TYR A 45 4.97 8.43 4.06
CA TYR A 45 5.03 9.83 3.63
C TYR A 45 6.24 10.53 4.25
N GLN A 46 7.06 11.14 3.40
CA GLN A 46 8.21 11.95 3.79
C GLN A 46 7.87 13.43 3.56
N ALA A 47 7.58 14.15 4.64
CA ALA A 47 7.12 15.54 4.56
C ALA A 47 8.19 16.50 4.04
N SER A 48 9.47 16.24 4.34
CA SER A 48 10.61 17.08 3.93
C SER A 48 10.77 17.15 2.40
N THR A 49 10.37 16.11 1.69
CA THR A 49 10.53 15.96 0.24
C THR A 49 9.19 15.88 -0.49
N PHE A 50 8.07 15.90 0.23
CA PHE A 50 6.72 15.66 -0.31
C PHE A 50 6.62 14.35 -1.12
N THR A 51 7.33 13.31 -0.68
CA THR A 51 7.37 12.01 -1.38
C THR A 51 6.67 10.91 -0.60
N TYR A 52 6.23 9.88 -1.31
CA TYR A 52 5.84 8.60 -0.72
C TYR A 52 6.88 7.54 -1.06
N THR A 53 7.46 6.92 -0.03
CA THR A 53 8.29 5.73 -0.19
C THR A 53 7.40 4.50 -0.12
N LEU A 54 7.51 3.62 -1.11
CA LEU A 54 6.84 2.31 -1.10
C LEU A 54 7.81 1.26 -0.57
N ILE A 55 7.36 0.47 0.40
CA ILE A 55 8.09 -0.68 0.93
C ILE A 55 7.27 -1.93 0.59
N ASP A 56 7.87 -2.85 -0.16
CA ASP A 56 7.27 -4.15 -0.48
C ASP A 56 7.64 -5.18 0.60
N HIS A 57 6.65 -5.56 1.40
CA HIS A 57 6.75 -6.61 2.41
C HIS A 57 6.39 -8.00 1.87
N GLY A 58 6.17 -8.12 0.55
CA GLY A 58 5.95 -9.39 -0.12
C GLY A 58 7.09 -10.36 0.17
N LYS A 59 6.76 -11.61 0.47
CA LYS A 59 7.77 -12.67 0.53
C LYS A 59 8.36 -12.84 -0.87
N ILE A 60 9.69 -12.84 -0.96
CA ILE A 60 10.39 -13.36 -2.12
C ILE A 60 10.35 -14.88 -1.96
N GLU A 61 9.50 -15.55 -2.75
CA GLU A 61 9.59 -17.00 -2.96
C GLU A 61 10.71 -17.33 -3.95
#